data_AF-A0A526Z9Y0-F1
#
_entry.id   AF-A0A526Z9Y0-F1
#
_cell.length_a   1.000
_cell.length_b   1.000
_cell.length_c   1.000
_cell.angle_alpha   90.00
_cell.angle_beta   90.00
_cell.angle_gamma   90.00
#
_symmetry.space_group_name_H-M   'P 1'
#
loop_
_entity.id
_entity.type
_entity.pdbx_description
1 polymer ?
#
loop_
_entity_poly.entity_id
_entity_poly.type
_entity_poly.pdbx_seq_one_letter_code
_entity_poly.pdbx_strand_id
1 'polypeptide(L)'
;RNPTAVNLLAEEKGTDWFRDNVTMQAPWPVPGFGREVYPGFLQLSGFMSMNLDRHIIAHKDFFMHLVKHDGDSAEKHRDFYDEYMAVMDLTAEFYLQTVDTVFVRHALPKREMMHRGVAIDPADIRNVALFTVEGENDDISGLGQTQAAHDLCINIPADRHAHYMQPAVGHYGVITSYGRQTRVAVRPKLVRTAKK
;
A
#
# COMPACT_ATOMS: atom_id res chain seq x y z
N ARG A 1 -6.82 7.96 10.24
CA ARG A 1 -6.34 7.69 11.62
C ARG A 1 -4.83 7.50 11.55
N ASN A 2 -4.05 7.89 12.56
CA ASN A 2 -2.59 7.68 12.60
C ASN A 2 -1.88 7.99 11.27
N PRO A 3 -1.89 9.27 10.82
CA PRO A 3 -1.27 9.64 9.55
C PRO A 3 0.23 9.34 9.58
N THR A 4 0.73 8.74 8.50
CA THR A 4 2.16 8.48 8.30
C THR A 4 2.81 9.64 7.56
N ALA A 5 4.14 9.59 7.39
CA ALA A 5 4.87 10.57 6.59
C ALA A 5 4.32 10.68 5.16
N VAL A 6 3.82 9.58 4.60
CA VAL A 6 3.20 9.55 3.27
C VAL A 6 1.91 10.39 3.25
N ASN A 7 1.06 10.24 4.26
CA ASN A 7 -0.16 11.03 4.36
C ASN A 7 0.15 12.53 4.50
N LEU A 8 1.07 12.86 5.40
CA LEU A 8 1.43 14.25 5.69
C LEU A 8 2.06 14.95 4.49
N LEU A 9 2.93 14.26 3.74
CA LEU A 9 3.53 14.81 2.53
C LEU A 9 2.48 15.14 1.47
N ALA A 10 1.50 14.24 1.28
CA ALA A 10 0.43 14.45 0.30
C ALA A 10 -0.46 15.64 0.70
N GLU A 11 -0.81 15.75 1.97
CA GLU A 11 -1.58 16.89 2.51
C GLU A 11 -0.81 18.22 2.37
N GLU A 12 0.50 18.23 2.65
CA GLU A 12 1.32 19.44 2.59
C GLU A 12 1.54 19.93 1.16
N LYS A 13 1.86 19.02 0.23
CA LYS A 13 2.22 19.37 -1.15
C LYS A 13 1.00 19.58 -2.04
N GLY A 14 -0.08 18.82 -1.81
CA GLY A 14 -1.27 18.84 -2.64
C GLY A 14 -1.04 18.31 -4.06
N THR A 15 -2.14 18.09 -4.80
CA THR A 15 -2.14 17.42 -6.11
C THR A 15 -1.31 18.14 -7.18
N ASP A 16 -1.35 19.48 -7.21
CA ASP A 16 -0.68 20.27 -8.25
C ASP A 16 0.85 20.15 -8.16
N TRP A 17 1.39 20.10 -6.94
CA TRP A 17 2.82 19.87 -6.74
C TRP A 17 3.26 18.53 -7.34
N PHE A 18 2.49 17.45 -7.15
CA PHE A 18 2.82 16.16 -7.75
C PHE A 18 2.72 16.21 -9.28
N ARG A 19 1.72 16.90 -9.84
CA ARG A 19 1.62 17.09 -11.30
C ARG A 19 2.87 17.78 -11.85
N ASP A 20 3.36 18.81 -11.18
CA ASP A 20 4.46 19.60 -11.72
C ASP A 20 5.84 18.98 -11.46
N ASN A 21 5.98 18.08 -10.48
CA ASN A 21 7.28 17.58 -10.02
C ASN A 21 7.52 16.09 -10.27
N VAL A 22 6.48 15.27 -10.41
CA VAL A 22 6.66 13.82 -10.52
C VAL A 22 6.12 13.20 -11.80
N THR A 23 5.42 13.94 -12.66
CA THR A 23 5.00 13.42 -13.97
C THR A 23 5.94 13.85 -15.09
N MET A 24 6.06 13.00 -16.11
CA MET A 24 6.84 13.30 -17.31
C MET A 24 6.23 12.63 -18.54
N GLN A 25 6.63 13.08 -19.72
CA GLN A 25 6.26 12.41 -20.97
C GLN A 25 7.07 11.14 -21.19
N ALA A 26 6.38 10.08 -21.59
CA ALA A 26 7.00 8.83 -22.00
C ALA A 26 7.98 9.10 -23.18
N PRO A 27 9.23 8.63 -23.11
CA PRO A 27 10.27 8.96 -24.08
C PRO A 27 10.15 8.16 -25.38
N TRP A 28 10.64 8.71 -26.49
CA TRP A 28 10.72 7.97 -27.75
C TRP A 28 11.76 6.84 -27.63
N PRO A 29 11.57 5.64 -28.21
CA PRO A 29 10.51 5.20 -29.12
C PRO A 29 9.40 4.38 -28.44
N VAL A 30 9.22 4.47 -27.11
CA VAL A 30 8.34 3.53 -26.40
C VAL A 30 6.88 3.65 -26.87
N PRO A 31 6.12 2.55 -26.93
CA PRO A 31 4.68 2.61 -27.20
C PRO A 31 3.99 3.50 -26.15
N GLY A 32 3.43 4.63 -26.59
CA GLY A 32 2.89 5.66 -25.70
C GLY A 32 3.71 6.94 -25.61
N PHE A 33 4.74 7.11 -26.46
CA PHE A 33 5.51 8.35 -26.59
C PHE A 33 4.65 9.62 -26.50
N GLY A 34 5.08 10.57 -25.68
CA GLY A 34 4.40 11.85 -25.47
C GLY A 34 3.23 11.81 -24.48
N ARG A 35 2.82 10.63 -23.99
CA ARG A 35 1.83 10.54 -22.90
C ARG A 35 2.45 10.94 -21.57
N GLU A 36 1.71 11.69 -20.77
CA GLU A 36 2.10 11.99 -19.39
C GLU A 36 1.97 10.76 -18.51
N VAL A 37 3.05 10.43 -17.81
CA VAL A 37 3.17 9.28 -16.92
C VAL A 37 3.82 9.67 -15.60
N TYR A 38 3.50 8.95 -14.54
CA TYR A 38 4.33 8.87 -13.34
C TYR A 38 5.33 7.72 -13.53
N PRO A 39 6.60 8.00 -13.85
CA PRO A 39 7.54 6.99 -14.30
C PRO A 39 8.03 6.12 -13.13
N GLY A 40 8.28 4.85 -13.41
CA GLY A 40 8.71 3.87 -12.40
C GLY A 40 10.01 4.24 -11.69
N PHE A 41 10.95 4.91 -12.37
CA PHE A 41 12.19 5.34 -11.71
C PHE A 41 11.97 6.49 -10.71
N LEU A 42 10.99 7.37 -10.93
CA LEU A 42 10.60 8.39 -9.94
C LEU A 42 9.80 7.77 -8.80
N GLN A 43 9.02 6.72 -9.06
CA GLN A 43 8.41 5.91 -7.99
C GLN A 43 9.48 5.34 -7.07
N LEU A 44 10.48 4.67 -7.65
CA LEU A 44 11.57 4.06 -6.90
C LEU A 44 12.41 5.11 -6.15
N SER A 45 12.77 6.20 -6.83
CA SER A 45 13.57 7.28 -6.24
C SER A 45 12.82 8.01 -5.13
N GLY A 46 11.52 8.28 -5.33
CA GLY A 46 10.64 8.87 -4.32
C GLY A 46 10.54 8.01 -3.07
N PHE A 47 10.30 6.71 -3.25
CA PHE A 47 10.22 5.77 -2.13
C PHE A 47 11.58 5.64 -1.39
N MET A 48 12.68 5.51 -2.12
CA MET A 48 14.02 5.46 -1.52
C MET A 48 14.38 6.74 -0.78
N SER A 49 13.96 7.91 -1.27
CA SER A 49 14.28 9.21 -0.67
C SER A 49 13.43 9.58 0.55
N MET A 50 12.18 9.14 0.62
CA MET A 50 11.29 9.43 1.75
C MET A 50 11.73 8.80 3.08
N ASN A 51 12.59 7.78 3.01
CA ASN A 51 13.09 7.07 4.18
C ASN A 51 14.55 6.62 3.95
N LEU A 52 15.38 7.43 3.30
CA LEU A 52 16.71 7.01 2.82
C LEU A 52 17.60 6.41 3.92
N ASP A 53 17.67 7.04 5.09
CA ASP A 53 18.45 6.52 6.23
C ASP A 53 17.87 5.22 6.79
N ARG A 54 16.53 5.14 6.86
CA ARG A 54 15.82 3.96 7.37
C ARG A 54 15.87 2.80 6.38
N HIS A 55 15.86 3.06 5.08
CA HIS A 55 16.04 2.05 4.05
C HIS A 55 17.48 1.58 3.97
N ILE A 56 18.49 2.45 4.08
CA ILE A 56 19.91 2.01 4.10
C ILE A 56 20.22 1.17 5.35
N ILE A 57 19.73 1.59 6.52
CA ILE A 57 19.91 0.84 7.77
C ILE A 57 19.04 -0.42 7.79
N ALA A 58 17.76 -0.35 7.39
CA ALA A 58 16.92 -1.53 7.26
C ALA A 58 17.41 -2.47 6.15
N HIS A 59 18.07 -2.00 5.08
CA HIS A 59 18.71 -2.86 4.08
C HIS A 59 19.84 -3.67 4.72
N LYS A 60 20.65 -3.02 5.57
CA LYS A 60 21.74 -3.66 6.30
C LYS A 60 21.23 -4.59 7.40
N ASP A 61 20.23 -4.16 8.17
CA ASP A 61 19.68 -4.92 9.29
C ASP A 61 18.76 -6.05 8.79
N PHE A 62 17.93 -5.84 7.77
CA PHE A 62 17.16 -6.91 7.11
C PHE A 62 18.08 -7.98 6.52
N PHE A 63 19.21 -7.58 5.90
CA PHE A 63 20.26 -8.51 5.47
C PHE A 63 20.84 -9.29 6.66
N MET A 64 21.17 -8.63 7.77
CA MET A 64 21.72 -9.29 8.95
C MET A 64 20.68 -10.13 9.70
N HIS A 65 19.39 -9.78 9.67
CA HIS A 65 18.31 -10.51 10.33
C HIS A 65 17.83 -11.72 9.51
N LEU A 66 17.81 -11.64 8.17
CA LEU A 66 17.61 -12.80 7.29
C LEU A 66 18.73 -13.81 7.49
N VAL A 67 19.99 -13.37 7.47
CA VAL A 67 21.17 -14.26 7.57
C VAL A 67 21.31 -14.91 8.96
N LYS A 68 20.92 -14.20 10.03
CA LYS A 68 21.28 -14.63 11.39
C LYS A 68 20.29 -15.61 12.01
N HIS A 69 19.04 -15.70 11.56
CA HIS A 69 18.04 -16.59 12.18
C HIS A 69 16.95 -17.21 11.29
N ASP A 70 16.93 -16.98 9.97
CA ASP A 70 16.05 -17.74 9.05
C ASP A 70 16.95 -18.38 8.00
N GLY A 71 16.94 -19.71 7.88
CA GLY A 71 17.78 -20.48 6.94
C GLY A 71 17.43 -20.26 5.46
N ASP A 72 16.98 -19.07 5.11
CA ASP A 72 16.44 -18.66 3.82
C ASP A 72 17.53 -17.91 3.05
N SER A 73 17.97 -18.55 1.96
CA SER A 73 19.18 -18.26 1.19
C SER A 73 19.19 -16.90 0.48
N ALA A 74 20.37 -16.51 -0.02
CA ALA A 74 20.59 -15.36 -0.92
C ALA A 74 19.70 -15.34 -2.19
N GLU A 75 19.04 -16.45 -2.52
CA GLU A 75 18.07 -16.53 -3.63
C GLU A 75 16.78 -15.77 -3.31
N LYS A 76 16.24 -15.93 -2.09
CA LYS A 76 15.07 -15.15 -1.61
C LYS A 76 15.36 -13.66 -1.53
N HIS A 77 16.63 -13.31 -1.30
CA HIS A 77 17.08 -11.92 -1.36
C HIS A 77 17.03 -11.40 -2.80
N ARG A 78 17.52 -12.14 -3.79
CA ARG A 78 17.42 -11.73 -5.19
C ARG A 78 15.97 -11.61 -5.65
N ASP A 79 15.12 -12.58 -5.31
CA ASP A 79 13.70 -12.55 -5.68
C ASP A 79 12.99 -11.34 -5.07
N PHE A 80 13.28 -10.99 -3.82
CA PHE A 80 12.74 -9.79 -3.19
C PHE A 80 13.18 -8.53 -3.94
N TYR A 81 14.44 -8.41 -4.36
CA TYR A 81 14.92 -7.24 -5.08
C TYR A 81 14.40 -7.17 -6.51
N ASP A 82 14.27 -8.31 -7.19
CA ASP A 82 13.67 -8.39 -8.51
C ASP A 82 12.20 -7.94 -8.46
N GLU A 83 11.44 -8.37 -7.44
CA GLU A 83 10.07 -7.90 -7.21
C GLU A 83 10.02 -6.43 -6.79
N TYR A 84 10.93 -6.00 -5.91
CA TYR A 84 10.99 -4.62 -5.40
C TYR A 84 11.38 -3.60 -6.48
N MET A 85 12.24 -3.99 -7.42
CA MET A 85 12.65 -3.18 -8.55
C MET A 85 11.73 -3.32 -9.76
N ALA A 86 10.71 -4.19 -9.70
CA ALA A 86 9.69 -4.35 -10.74
C ALA A 86 8.70 -3.18 -10.71
N VAL A 87 9.18 -2.00 -11.10
CA VAL A 87 8.37 -0.79 -11.24
C VAL A 87 7.76 -0.67 -12.63
N MET A 88 6.60 -0.02 -12.71
CA MET A 88 5.88 0.24 -13.94
C MET A 88 5.45 1.71 -14.00
N ASP A 89 5.57 2.32 -15.18
CA ASP A 89 5.02 3.64 -15.43
C ASP A 89 3.49 3.63 -15.28
N LEU A 90 2.95 4.54 -14.47
CA LEU A 90 1.51 4.74 -14.33
C LEU A 90 1.08 5.92 -15.18
N THR A 91 -0.15 5.92 -15.72
CA THR A 91 -0.63 7.12 -16.40
C THR A 91 -0.79 8.26 -15.39
N ALA A 92 -0.41 9.48 -15.79
CA ALA A 92 -0.45 10.63 -14.89
C ALA A 92 -1.87 10.87 -14.34
N GLU A 93 -2.91 10.65 -15.15
CA GLU A 93 -4.30 10.86 -14.73
C GLU A 93 -4.70 9.91 -13.61
N PHE A 94 -4.34 8.62 -13.72
CA PHE A 94 -4.63 7.62 -12.69
C PHE A 94 -3.90 7.93 -11.39
N TYR A 95 -2.61 8.25 -11.49
CA TYR A 95 -1.79 8.59 -10.34
C TYR A 95 -2.30 9.86 -9.63
N LEU A 96 -2.49 10.95 -10.36
CA LEU A 96 -2.92 12.23 -9.79
C LEU A 96 -4.34 12.17 -9.24
N GLN A 97 -5.25 11.44 -9.89
CA GLN A 97 -6.58 11.18 -9.34
C GLN A 97 -6.48 10.44 -7.99
N THR A 98 -5.58 9.48 -7.87
CA THR A 98 -5.37 8.72 -6.64
C THR A 98 -4.83 9.61 -5.52
N VAL A 99 -3.78 10.40 -5.79
CA VAL A 99 -3.25 11.39 -4.83
C VAL A 99 -4.36 12.31 -4.35
N ASP A 100 -5.09 12.92 -5.26
CA ASP A 100 -6.15 13.87 -4.94
C ASP A 100 -7.30 13.24 -4.15
N THR A 101 -7.84 12.13 -4.66
CA THR A 101 -9.07 11.54 -4.13
C THR A 101 -8.82 10.83 -2.81
N VAL A 102 -7.71 10.08 -2.73
CA VAL A 102 -7.41 9.19 -1.59
C VAL A 102 -6.63 9.93 -0.53
N PHE A 103 -5.53 10.61 -0.88
CA PHE A 103 -4.61 11.18 0.11
C PHE A 103 -4.91 12.63 0.48
N VAL A 104 -5.34 13.47 -0.46
CA VAL A 104 -5.61 14.88 -0.19
C VAL A 104 -7.04 15.08 0.32
N ARG A 105 -8.05 14.66 -0.45
CA ARG A 105 -9.46 14.90 -0.11
C ARG A 105 -10.02 13.89 0.88
N HIS A 106 -9.47 12.68 0.94
CA HIS A 106 -10.05 11.56 1.69
C HIS A 106 -11.52 11.31 1.32
N ALA A 107 -11.82 11.27 0.02
CA ALA A 107 -13.20 11.34 -0.48
C ALA A 107 -14.05 10.13 -0.06
N LEU A 108 -13.47 8.93 0.06
CA LEU A 108 -14.20 7.71 0.43
C LEU A 108 -14.75 7.77 1.88
N PRO A 109 -13.92 7.96 2.93
CA PRO A 109 -14.43 8.03 4.29
C PRO A 109 -15.34 9.24 4.55
N LYS A 110 -15.25 10.30 3.72
CA LYS A 110 -16.15 11.46 3.77
C LYS A 110 -17.45 11.28 2.99
N ARG A 111 -17.64 10.15 2.29
CA ARG A 111 -18.79 9.88 1.40
C ARG A 111 -18.94 10.88 0.24
N GLU A 112 -17.82 11.41 -0.23
CA GLU A 112 -17.73 12.34 -1.37
C GLU A 112 -17.25 11.64 -2.65
N MET A 113 -16.81 10.38 -2.54
CA MET A 113 -16.27 9.64 -3.68
C MET A 113 -17.39 9.22 -4.64
N MET A 114 -17.17 9.48 -5.93
CA MET A 114 -18.06 9.10 -7.03
C MET A 114 -17.34 8.13 -7.97
N HIS A 115 -18.06 7.15 -8.50
CA HIS A 115 -17.60 6.31 -9.60
C HIS A 115 -18.64 6.28 -10.71
N ARG A 116 -18.26 6.72 -11.92
CA ARG A 116 -19.15 6.75 -13.10
C ARG A 116 -20.51 7.42 -12.83
N GLY A 117 -20.49 8.51 -12.08
CA GLY A 117 -21.70 9.28 -11.71
C GLY A 117 -22.50 8.71 -10.54
N VAL A 118 -22.06 7.61 -9.92
CA VAL A 118 -22.71 7.00 -8.75
C VAL A 118 -21.88 7.28 -7.50
N ALA A 119 -22.53 7.75 -6.43
CA ALA A 119 -21.88 7.92 -5.14
C ALA A 119 -21.50 6.56 -4.55
N ILE A 120 -20.30 6.46 -4.00
CA ILE A 120 -19.83 5.24 -3.33
C ILE A 120 -20.17 5.35 -1.84
N ASP A 121 -20.99 4.43 -1.34
CA ASP A 121 -21.21 4.23 0.10
C ASP A 121 -20.74 2.83 0.52
N PRO A 122 -19.66 2.71 1.34
CA PRO A 122 -19.24 1.42 1.89
C PRO A 122 -20.33 0.70 2.70
N ALA A 123 -21.34 1.41 3.21
CA ALA A 123 -22.48 0.79 3.88
C ALA A 123 -23.33 -0.08 2.95
N ASP A 124 -23.22 0.05 1.63
CA ASP A 124 -23.94 -0.83 0.68
C ASP A 124 -23.36 -2.25 0.62
N ILE A 125 -22.18 -2.48 1.21
CA ILE A 125 -21.58 -3.80 1.31
C ILE A 125 -22.25 -4.60 2.45
N ARG A 126 -22.81 -5.77 2.12
CA ARG A 126 -23.62 -6.59 3.07
C ARG A 126 -23.30 -8.08 3.06
N ASN A 127 -23.13 -8.66 1.88
CA ASN A 127 -23.15 -10.12 1.67
C ASN A 127 -21.76 -10.73 1.53
N VAL A 128 -20.78 -10.20 2.26
CA VAL A 128 -19.38 -10.66 2.22
C VAL A 128 -18.79 -10.66 3.63
N ALA A 129 -17.66 -11.34 3.81
CA ALA A 129 -16.84 -11.21 5.00
C ALA A 129 -15.78 -10.11 4.79
N LEU A 130 -15.46 -9.35 5.84
CA LEU A 130 -14.44 -8.30 5.81
C LEU A 130 -13.27 -8.72 6.70
N PHE A 131 -12.10 -8.90 6.07
CA PHE A 131 -10.86 -9.19 6.77
C PHE A 131 -9.82 -8.10 6.51
N THR A 132 -9.39 -7.41 7.57
CA THR A 132 -8.32 -6.41 7.49
C THR A 132 -7.04 -6.95 8.12
N VAL A 133 -5.90 -6.62 7.52
CA VAL A 133 -4.56 -7.01 8.01
C VAL A 133 -3.69 -5.77 8.06
N GLU A 134 -2.95 -5.60 9.16
CA GLU A 134 -2.01 -4.49 9.35
C GLU A 134 -0.69 -5.03 9.91
N GLY A 135 0.42 -4.30 9.69
CA GLY A 135 1.72 -4.59 10.31
C GLY A 135 1.98 -3.67 11.50
N GLU A 136 2.50 -4.21 12.60
CA GLU A 136 2.86 -3.43 13.80
C GLU A 136 3.83 -2.27 13.51
N ASN A 137 4.78 -2.53 12.62
CA ASN A 137 5.85 -1.60 12.26
C ASN A 137 5.63 -0.99 10.87
N ASP A 138 4.41 -1.02 10.35
CA ASP A 138 4.07 -0.42 9.06
C ASP A 138 4.09 1.12 9.14
N ASP A 139 5.05 1.72 8.44
CA ASP A 139 5.26 3.16 8.37
C ASP A 139 4.68 3.81 7.10
N ILE A 140 4.00 3.04 6.25
CA ILE A 140 3.31 3.50 5.04
C ILE A 140 1.81 3.56 5.32
N SER A 141 1.19 2.42 5.64
CA SER A 141 -0.20 2.30 6.09
C SER A 141 -0.23 2.08 7.60
N GLY A 142 -0.25 3.19 8.34
CA GLY A 142 -0.18 3.16 9.80
C GLY A 142 -1.32 2.38 10.45
N LEU A 143 -1.07 1.86 11.66
CA LEU A 143 -2.04 1.11 12.44
C LEU A 143 -3.39 1.82 12.53
N GLY A 144 -4.47 1.07 12.35
CA GLY A 144 -5.85 1.54 12.37
C GLY A 144 -6.34 2.18 11.07
N GLN A 145 -5.48 2.41 10.06
CA GLN A 145 -5.93 2.93 8.76
C GLN A 145 -6.73 1.87 7.98
N THR A 146 -6.23 0.64 7.91
CA THR A 146 -6.92 -0.47 7.25
C THR A 146 -8.10 -0.94 8.09
N GLN A 147 -7.93 -1.00 9.42
CA GLN A 147 -9.00 -1.36 10.35
C GLN A 147 -10.21 -0.42 10.25
N ALA A 148 -10.01 0.85 9.88
CA ALA A 148 -11.11 1.81 9.71
C ALA A 148 -12.15 1.37 8.67
N ALA A 149 -11.83 0.45 7.76
CA ALA A 149 -12.80 -0.14 6.85
C ALA A 149 -13.98 -0.80 7.57
N HIS A 150 -13.77 -1.35 8.78
CA HIS A 150 -14.84 -1.94 9.58
C HIS A 150 -15.89 -0.92 10.03
N ASP A 151 -15.48 0.34 10.23
CA ASP A 151 -16.40 1.40 10.64
C ASP A 151 -17.13 2.04 9.45
N LEU A 152 -16.60 1.85 8.24
CA LEU A 152 -17.24 2.28 7.00
C LEU A 152 -18.26 1.24 6.51
N CYS A 153 -17.91 -0.05 6.59
CA CYS A 153 -18.73 -1.17 6.12
C CYS A 153 -19.75 -1.64 7.18
N ILE A 154 -20.54 -0.71 7.73
CA ILE A 154 -21.39 -0.93 8.91
C ILE A 154 -22.46 -2.03 8.76
N ASN A 155 -22.85 -2.36 7.53
CA ASN A 155 -23.91 -3.33 7.26
C ASN A 155 -23.40 -4.75 7.04
N ILE A 156 -22.08 -4.97 7.15
CA ILE A 156 -21.53 -6.31 7.25
C ILE A 156 -21.69 -6.78 8.71
N PRO A 157 -22.29 -7.96 8.95
CA PRO A 157 -22.45 -8.50 10.31
C PRO A 157 -21.13 -8.58 11.08
N ALA A 158 -21.16 -8.25 12.38
CA ALA A 158 -19.96 -8.22 13.23
C ALA A 158 -19.25 -9.58 13.32
N ASP A 159 -19.99 -10.68 13.26
CA ASP A 159 -19.43 -12.03 13.23
C ASP A 159 -18.69 -12.34 11.91
N ARG A 160 -18.94 -11.59 10.83
CA ARG A 160 -18.23 -11.65 9.54
C ARG A 160 -17.07 -10.67 9.44
N HIS A 161 -16.82 -9.87 10.47
CA HIS A 161 -15.63 -9.05 10.59
C HIS A 161 -14.47 -9.88 11.18
N ALA A 162 -13.27 -9.63 10.67
CA ALA A 162 -12.03 -10.05 11.29
C ALA A 162 -10.96 -8.98 11.05
N HIS A 163 -10.12 -8.77 12.05
CA HIS A 163 -8.94 -7.92 11.96
C HIS A 163 -7.74 -8.69 12.52
N TYR A 164 -6.58 -8.54 11.88
CA TYR A 164 -5.34 -9.11 12.37
C TYR A 164 -4.18 -8.13 12.21
N MET A 165 -3.67 -7.65 13.33
CA MET A 165 -2.40 -6.94 13.37
C MET A 165 -1.26 -7.97 13.50
N GLN A 166 -0.31 -7.91 12.58
CA GLN A 166 0.84 -8.80 12.54
C GLN A 166 2.01 -8.20 13.31
N PRO A 167 2.50 -8.88 14.37
CA PRO A 167 3.55 -8.35 15.22
C PRO A 167 4.90 -8.28 14.48
N ALA A 168 5.69 -7.28 14.80
CA ALA A 168 7.05 -7.03 14.31
C ALA A 168 7.21 -6.94 12.78
N VAL A 169 6.13 -6.71 12.04
CA VAL A 169 6.12 -6.66 10.57
C VAL A 169 5.91 -5.23 10.07
N GLY A 170 6.74 -4.79 9.12
CA GLY A 170 6.56 -3.54 8.36
C GLY A 170 5.74 -3.73 7.08
N HIS A 171 5.54 -2.67 6.30
CA HIS A 171 4.59 -2.61 5.17
C HIS A 171 4.66 -3.81 4.20
N TYR A 172 5.85 -4.12 3.69
CA TYR A 172 6.03 -5.24 2.75
C TYR A 172 5.65 -6.59 3.37
N GLY A 173 5.93 -6.80 4.66
CA GLY A 173 5.68 -8.09 5.28
C GLY A 173 4.19 -8.40 5.55
N VAL A 174 3.30 -7.41 5.45
CA VAL A 174 1.87 -7.56 5.80
C VAL A 174 1.19 -8.67 4.98
N ILE A 175 1.46 -8.73 3.67
CA ILE A 175 0.92 -9.76 2.76
C ILE A 175 1.98 -10.20 1.72
N THR A 176 3.21 -10.50 2.13
CA THR A 176 4.15 -11.18 1.22
C THR A 176 3.86 -12.67 1.14
N SER A 177 3.82 -13.21 -0.08
CA SER A 177 3.68 -14.65 -0.35
C SER A 177 4.85 -15.46 0.21
N TYR A 178 6.03 -14.84 0.30
CA TYR A 178 7.27 -15.41 0.84
C TYR A 178 7.37 -15.34 2.37
N GLY A 179 6.56 -14.51 3.03
CA GLY A 179 6.57 -14.35 4.47
C GLY A 179 6.07 -15.61 5.18
N ARG A 180 6.94 -16.25 5.98
CA ARG A 180 6.53 -17.34 6.90
C ARG A 180 5.27 -16.95 7.67
N GLN A 181 5.20 -15.68 8.11
CA GLN A 181 4.13 -15.18 8.96
C GLN A 181 2.81 -15.01 8.20
N THR A 182 2.86 -14.64 6.92
CA THR A 182 1.70 -14.68 6.03
C THR A 182 1.14 -16.10 5.95
N ARG A 183 2.01 -17.10 5.75
CA ARG A 183 1.61 -18.50 5.62
C ARG A 183 1.04 -19.11 6.90
N VAL A 184 1.64 -18.82 8.06
CA VAL A 184 1.25 -19.45 9.34
C VAL A 184 0.22 -18.64 10.12
N ALA A 185 0.14 -17.32 9.96
CA ALA A 185 -0.74 -16.47 10.75
C ALA A 185 -1.88 -15.85 9.95
N VAL A 186 -1.59 -15.23 8.79
CA VAL A 186 -2.58 -14.49 7.99
C VAL A 186 -3.47 -15.43 7.18
N ARG A 187 -2.87 -16.32 6.38
CA ARG A 187 -3.59 -17.23 5.46
C ARG A 187 -4.63 -18.11 6.19
N PRO A 188 -4.35 -18.73 7.35
CA PRO A 188 -5.37 -19.51 8.06
C PRO A 188 -6.55 -18.66 8.55
N LYS A 189 -6.31 -17.40 8.92
CA LYS A 189 -7.37 -16.45 9.32
C LYS A 189 -8.19 -16.01 8.12
N LEU A 190 -7.54 -15.67 7.00
CA LEU A 190 -8.21 -15.37 5.74
C LEU A 190 -9.16 -16.50 5.33
N VAL A 191 -8.67 -17.75 5.29
CA VAL A 191 -9.49 -18.91 4.91
C VAL A 191 -10.65 -19.14 5.89
N ARG A 192 -10.46 -18.87 7.18
CA ARG A 192 -11.53 -18.98 8.18
C ARG A 192 -12.59 -17.91 7.99
N THR A 193 -12.18 -16.66 7.76
CA THR A 193 -13.08 -15.53 7.54
C THR A 193 -13.86 -15.68 6.24
N ALA A 194 -13.21 -16.14 5.16
CA ALA A 194 -13.84 -16.38 3.87
C ALA A 194 -14.91 -17.49 3.88
N LYS A 195 -14.96 -18.32 4.93
CA LYS A 195 -15.96 -19.38 5.10
C LYS A 195 -17.22 -18.93 5.87
N LYS A 196 -17.27 -17.69 6.35
CA LYS A 196 -18.42 -17.11 7.05
C LYS A 196 -19.38 -16.43 6.09
#